data_AF-A0AB32VWI2-F1
#
_entry.id   AF-A0AB32VWI2-F1
#
_cell.length_a   1.000
_cell.length_b   1.000
_cell.length_c   1.000
_cell.angle_alpha   90.00
_cell.angle_beta   90.00
_cell.angle_gamma   90.00
#
_symmetry.space_group_name_H-M   'P 1'
#
loop_
_entity.id
_entity.type
_entity.pdbx_description
1 polymer ?
#
loop_
_entity_poly.entity_id
_entity_poly.type
_entity_poly.pdbx_seq_one_letter_code
_entity_poly.pdbx_strand_id
1 'polypeptide(L)'
;MSTASLQNYRVLETPKEIKSFRKVACHPMPYPYAVFFCHYDEDSSETRVFKVSMIGENTKDKVDAAAVCHMDSASAALLNLTDKQGKSPMCHFFSAGDLIWVQ
;
A
#
# COMPACT_ATOMS: atom_id res chain seq x y z
N MET A 1 4.02 5.63 23.58
CA MET A 1 3.45 6.36 22.43
C MET A 1 4.63 6.78 21.55
N SER A 2 4.77 6.20 20.36
CA SER A 2 5.85 6.59 19.45
C SER A 2 5.52 7.96 18.85
N THR A 3 6.37 8.95 19.11
CA THR A 3 6.24 10.33 18.62
C THR A 3 6.81 10.45 17.21
N ALA A 4 6.34 9.61 16.28
CA ALA A 4 6.75 9.73 14.89
C ALA A 4 6.18 11.04 14.33
N SER A 5 7.04 12.05 14.15
CA SER A 5 6.66 13.30 13.50
C SER A 5 6.29 13.02 12.06
N LEU A 6 5.15 13.57 11.61
CA LEU A 6 4.83 13.61 10.18
C LEU A 6 5.96 14.31 9.44
N GLN A 7 6.41 13.70 8.35
CA GLN A 7 7.45 14.25 7.48
C GLN A 7 7.18 13.84 6.04
N ASN A 8 7.75 14.61 5.11
CA ASN A 8 7.77 14.25 3.70
C ASN A 8 8.83 13.18 3.43
N TYR A 9 8.54 12.37 2.42
CA TYR A 9 9.45 11.37 1.90
C TYR A 9 9.67 11.59 0.41
N ARG A 10 10.91 11.39 -0.02
CA ARG A 10 11.29 11.39 -1.43
C ARG A 10 11.59 9.96 -1.87
N VAL A 11 10.97 9.55 -2.99
CA VAL A 11 11.28 8.28 -3.64
C VAL A 11 12.69 8.34 -4.24
N LEU A 12 13.51 7.32 -3.94
CA LEU A 12 14.91 7.27 -4.34
C LEU A 12 15.12 6.56 -5.69
N GLU A 13 14.39 5.48 -5.91
CA GLU A 13 14.51 4.61 -7.09
C GLU A 13 13.14 4.38 -7.71
N THR A 14 13.11 3.95 -8.96
CA THR A 14 11.88 3.48 -9.59
C THR A 14 11.26 2.36 -8.75
N PRO A 15 9.96 2.44 -8.38
CA PRO A 15 9.26 1.39 -7.66
C PRO A 15 9.43 0.02 -8.33
N LYS A 16 9.78 -1.00 -7.54
CA LYS A 16 10.00 -2.37 -8.03
C LYS A 16 8.72 -3.17 -7.84
N GLU A 17 8.09 -3.56 -8.94
CA GLU A 17 6.88 -4.41 -8.90
C GLU A 17 7.23 -5.79 -8.34
N ILE A 18 6.44 -6.24 -7.37
CA ILE A 18 6.49 -7.60 -6.84
C ILE A 18 5.47 -8.43 -7.61
N LYS A 19 5.96 -9.16 -8.63
CA LYS A 19 5.12 -10.02 -9.45
C LYS A 19 4.73 -11.28 -8.69
N SER A 20 3.43 -11.44 -8.48
CA SER A 20 2.84 -12.64 -7.88
C SER A 20 1.41 -12.79 -8.37
N PHE A 21 0.96 -14.03 -8.53
CA PHE A 21 -0.44 -14.34 -8.85
C PHE A 21 -1.33 -14.36 -7.61
N ARG A 22 -0.76 -14.47 -6.40
CA ARG A 22 -1.52 -14.55 -5.15
C ARG A 22 -1.00 -13.54 -4.16
N LYS A 23 -1.85 -12.57 -3.84
CA LYS A 23 -1.52 -11.45 -2.95
C LYS A 23 -2.63 -11.31 -1.92
N VAL A 24 -2.29 -11.26 -0.64
CA VAL A 24 -3.26 -11.08 0.45
C VAL A 24 -2.83 -9.89 1.29
N ALA A 25 -3.63 -8.81 1.26
CA ALA A 25 -3.42 -7.64 2.09
C ALA A 25 -4.15 -7.81 3.42
N CYS A 26 -3.52 -7.40 4.51
CA CYS A 26 -4.04 -7.52 5.86
C CYS A 26 -3.82 -6.22 6.63
N HIS A 27 -4.87 -5.70 7.25
CA HIS A 27 -4.87 -4.44 8.00
C HIS A 27 -5.13 -4.72 9.49
N PRO A 28 -4.38 -4.08 10.41
CA PRO A 28 -4.57 -4.26 11.84
C PRO A 28 -5.90 -3.65 12.27
N MET A 29 -6.68 -4.42 13.03
CA MET A 29 -7.92 -3.94 13.64
C MET A 29 -7.61 -3.28 14.99
N PRO A 30 -8.38 -2.27 15.40
CA PRO A 30 -8.23 -1.62 16.71
C PRO A 30 -8.75 -2.54 17.83
N TYR A 31 -8.03 -3.63 18.10
CA TYR A 31 -8.39 -4.64 19.09
C TYR A 31 -7.22 -4.87 20.07
N PRO A 32 -7.47 -5.28 21.33
CA PRO A 32 -6.40 -5.52 22.31
C PRO A 32 -5.41 -6.63 21.95
N TYR A 33 -5.78 -7.47 20.99
CA TYR A 33 -4.95 -8.56 20.45
C TYR A 33 -4.63 -8.30 18.99
N ALA A 34 -3.58 -8.94 18.48
CA ALA A 34 -3.19 -8.85 17.08
C ALA A 34 -4.23 -9.54 16.17
N VAL A 35 -5.24 -8.77 15.77
CA VAL A 35 -6.30 -9.19 14.85
C VAL A 35 -6.16 -8.38 13.57
N PHE A 36 -6.20 -9.07 12.43
CA PHE A 36 -6.07 -8.46 11.12
C PHE A 36 -7.32 -8.73 10.29
N PHE A 37 -7.81 -7.70 9.62
CA PHE A 37 -8.77 -7.86 8.53
C PHE A 37 -7.99 -8.07 7.23
N CYS A 38 -8.15 -9.22 6.60
CA CYS A 38 -7.44 -9.56 5.37
C CYS A 38 -8.38 -9.65 4.18
N HIS A 39 -7.89 -9.27 3.01
CA HIS A 39 -8.59 -9.37 1.73
C HIS A 39 -7.61 -9.71 0.59
N TYR A 40 -8.15 -10.25 -0.49
CA TYR A 40 -7.41 -10.55 -1.71
C TYR A 40 -8.34 -10.32 -2.90
N ASP A 41 -7.75 -9.97 -4.04
CA ASP A 41 -8.46 -9.90 -5.31
C ASP A 41 -8.35 -11.24 -6.03
N GLU A 42 -9.49 -11.78 -6.47
CA GLU A 42 -9.53 -13.06 -7.19
C GLU A 42 -8.81 -12.94 -8.55
N ASP A 43 -8.93 -11.77 -9.20
CA ASP A 43 -8.16 -11.46 -10.40
C ASP A 43 -6.85 -10.76 -10.04
N SER A 44 -5.76 -11.53 -10.07
CA SER A 44 -4.41 -11.05 -9.79
C SER A 44 -3.91 -9.92 -10.70
N SER A 45 -4.57 -9.67 -11.83
CA SER A 45 -4.24 -8.60 -12.78
C SER A 45 -4.77 -7.23 -12.34
N GLU A 46 -5.78 -7.22 -11.46
CA GLU A 46 -6.41 -6.00 -10.95
C GLU A 46 -5.58 -5.34 -9.86
N THR A 47 -4.68 -6.07 -9.19
CA THR A 47 -3.89 -5.51 -8.08
C THR A 47 -2.40 -5.76 -8.22
N ARG A 48 -1.64 -4.65 -8.24
CA ARG A 48 -0.17 -4.64 -8.34
C ARG A 48 0.44 -4.14 -7.05
N VAL A 49 1.49 -4.81 -6.60
CA VAL A 49 2.22 -4.47 -5.38
C VAL A 49 3.63 -4.02 -5.76
N PHE A 50 4.11 -2.97 -5.10
CA PHE A 50 5.41 -2.38 -5.36
C PHE A 50 6.20 -2.23 -4.06
N LYS A 51 7.49 -2.54 -4.13
CA LYS A 51 8.46 -2.10 -3.15
C LYS A 51 8.98 -0.72 -3.56
N VAL A 52 8.90 0.24 -2.65
CA VAL A 52 9.29 1.64 -2.88
C VAL A 52 10.34 2.04 -1.86
N SER A 53 11.56 2.33 -2.32
CA SER A 53 12.63 2.85 -1.47
C SER A 53 12.54 4.37 -1.39
N MET A 54 12.51 4.90 -0.18
CA MET A 54 12.29 6.32 0.10
C MET A 54 13.29 6.84 1.13
N ILE A 55 13.48 8.16 1.16
CA ILE A 55 14.25 8.86 2.18
C ILE A 55 13.39 9.93 2.85
N GLY A 56 13.44 9.99 4.18
CA GLY A 56 12.81 11.06 4.96
C GLY A 56 13.53 12.39 4.69
N GLU A 57 12.78 13.43 4.35
CA GLU A 57 13.39 14.74 4.05
C GLU A 57 14.01 15.38 5.30
N ASN A 58 13.37 15.17 6.47
CA ASN A 58 13.81 15.75 7.74
C ASN A 58 14.79 14.81 8.46
N THR A 59 14.46 13.52 8.59
CA THR A 59 15.29 12.58 9.36
C THR A 59 16.47 12.01 8.57
N LYS A 60 16.43 12.10 7.23
CA LYS A 60 17.39 11.45 6.30
C LYS A 60 17.43 9.92 6.38
N ASP A 61 16.47 9.31 7.08
CA ASP A 61 16.37 7.86 7.17
C ASP A 61 15.91 7.26 5.84
N LYS A 62 16.55 6.17 5.44
CA LYS A 62 16.10 5.36 4.31
C LYS A 62 15.11 4.31 4.79
N VAL A 63 13.97 4.22 4.11
CA VAL A 63 12.91 3.26 4.41
C VAL A 63 12.45 2.57 3.13
N ASP A 64 12.11 1.30 3.26
CA ASP A 64 11.39 0.57 2.22
C ASP A 64 9.91 0.49 2.61
N ALA A 65 9.04 0.98 1.74
CA ALA A 65 7.59 0.90 1.91
C ALA A 65 6.98 -0.05 0.87
N ALA A 66 5.85 -0.66 1.24
CA ALA A 66 4.99 -1.36 0.30
C ALA A 66 3.90 -0.41 -0.20
N ALA A 67 3.67 -0.38 -1.50
CA ALA A 67 2.54 0.28 -2.12
C ALA A 67 1.71 -0.74 -2.90
N VAL A 68 0.40 -0.52 -2.96
CA VAL A 68 -0.51 -1.29 -3.80
C VAL A 68 -1.24 -0.34 -4.73
N CYS A 69 -1.48 -0.81 -5.95
CA CYS A 69 -2.28 -0.14 -6.95
C CYS A 69 -3.40 -1.07 -7.41
N HIS A 70 -4.63 -0.59 -7.31
CA HIS A 70 -5.81 -1.19 -7.91
C HIS A 70 -5.97 -0.63 -9.33
N MET A 71 -5.91 -1.51 -10.31
CA MET A 71 -5.92 -1.22 -11.74
C MET A 71 -7.34 -1.06 -12.28
N ASP A 72 -8.33 -1.68 -11.63
CA ASP A 72 -9.75 -1.44 -11.91
C ASP A 72 -10.28 -0.26 -11.08
N SER A 73 -11.00 0.65 -11.73
CA SER A 73 -11.55 1.86 -11.12
C SER A 73 -12.90 1.60 -10.43
N ALA A 74 -13.58 0.49 -10.72
CA ALA A 74 -14.91 0.20 -10.17
C ALA A 74 -14.87 -0.24 -8.69
N SER A 75 -13.94 -1.10 -8.30
CA SER A 75 -13.74 -1.53 -6.90
C SER A 75 -13.22 -0.39 -6.02
N ALA A 76 -12.36 0.49 -6.58
CA ALA A 76 -11.82 1.65 -5.89
C ALA A 76 -12.84 2.81 -5.72
N ALA A 77 -13.83 2.91 -6.63
CA ALA A 77 -14.93 3.88 -6.52
C ALA A 77 -15.85 3.60 -5.33
N LEU A 78 -16.04 2.34 -4.93
CA LEU A 78 -16.81 1.97 -3.73
C LEU A 78 -16.18 2.47 -2.41
N LEU A 79 -14.87 2.72 -2.41
CA LEU A 79 -14.13 3.26 -1.26
C LEU A 79 -14.05 4.79 -1.24
N ASN A 80 -14.75 5.50 -2.15
CA ASN A 80 -14.68 6.97 -2.31
C ASN A 80 -13.27 7.51 -2.59
N LEU A 81 -12.39 6.71 -3.18
CA LEU A 81 -10.99 7.10 -3.40
C LEU A 81 -10.76 7.71 -4.80
N THR A 82 -11.75 7.70 -5.70
CA THR A 82 -11.57 8.07 -7.12
C THR A 82 -11.08 9.51 -7.38
N ASP A 83 -10.06 9.62 -8.24
CA ASP A 83 -9.78 10.83 -9.02
C ASP A 83 -10.94 11.11 -10.00
N LYS A 84 -11.20 12.38 -10.29
CA LYS A 84 -12.35 12.93 -11.04
C LYS A 84 -12.53 12.38 -12.47
N GLN A 85 -11.68 11.45 -12.94
CA GLN A 85 -11.63 10.98 -14.32
C GLN A 85 -11.72 9.46 -14.51
N GLY A 86 -11.76 8.64 -13.44
CA GLY A 86 -12.13 7.22 -13.51
C GLY A 86 -11.25 6.29 -14.38
N LYS A 87 -10.08 6.76 -14.86
CA LYS A 87 -9.22 6.07 -15.83
C LYS A 87 -7.80 5.76 -15.32
N SER A 88 -7.43 6.24 -14.13
CA SER A 88 -6.10 6.04 -13.57
C SER A 88 -6.15 5.00 -12.44
N PRO A 89 -5.12 4.14 -12.31
CA PRO A 89 -5.04 3.19 -11.22
C PRO A 89 -4.97 3.91 -9.87
N MET A 90 -5.62 3.32 -8.88
CA MET A 90 -5.73 3.84 -7.52
C MET A 90 -4.64 3.23 -6.65
N CYS A 91 -3.64 4.03 -6.29
CA CYS A 91 -2.49 3.56 -5.51
C CYS A 91 -2.47 4.14 -4.10
N HIS A 92 -2.05 3.34 -3.12
CA HIS A 92 -1.75 3.80 -1.77
C HIS A 92 -0.58 3.04 -1.15
N PHE A 93 0.03 3.63 -0.13
CA PHE A 93 1.03 2.97 0.71
C PHE A 93 0.36 2.17 1.82
N PHE A 94 1.02 1.11 2.27
CA PHE A 94 0.67 0.38 3.48
C PHE A 94 1.08 1.23 4.69
N SER A 95 0.17 1.34 5.66
CA SER A 95 0.45 1.97 6.95
C SER A 95 1.34 1.06 7.79
N ALA A 96 1.97 1.64 8.82
CA ALA A 96 2.74 0.86 9.77
C ALA A 96 1.84 -0.19 10.44
N GLY A 97 2.27 -1.46 10.37
CA GLY A 97 1.53 -2.60 10.92
C GLY A 97 0.63 -3.32 9.90
N ASP A 98 0.37 -2.75 8.73
CA ASP A 98 -0.25 -3.50 7.64
C ASP A 98 0.71 -4.58 7.10
N LEU A 99 0.16 -5.67 6.57
CA LEU A 99 0.92 -6.80 6.00
C LEU A 99 0.43 -7.12 4.58
N ILE A 100 1.36 -7.51 3.71
CA ILE A 100 1.05 -8.04 2.38
C ILE A 100 1.80 -9.35 2.18
N TRP A 101 1.05 -10.43 1.97
CA TRP A 101 1.60 -11.74 1.67
C TRP A 101 1.62 -11.93 0.16
N VAL A 102 2.77 -12.32 -0.39
CA VAL A 102 2.98 -12.61 -1.82
C VAL A 102 3.53 -14.03 -1.96
N GLN A 103 3.03 -14.79 -2.94
CA GLN A 103 3.44 -16.17 -3.21
C GLN A 103 3.96 -16.37 -4.64
#